data_AF-A0A838R4G3-F1
#
_entry.id   AF-A0A838R4G3-F1
#
_cell.length_a   1.000
_cell.length_b   1.000
_cell.length_c   1.000
_cell.angle_alpha   90.00
_cell.angle_beta   90.00
_cell.angle_gamma   90.00
#
_symmetry.space_group_name_H-M   'P 1'
#
loop_
_entity.id
_entity.type
_entity.pdbx_description
1 polymer ?
#
loop_
_entity_poly.entity_id
_entity_poly.type
_entity_poly.pdbx_seq_one_letter_code
_entity_poly.pdbx_strand_id
1 'polypeptide(L)'
;MLTAGEPAGLDTVSVGPLPSERFILRHRFESPIRFDCQWQARPGLATAWSSDSSGRSWTLVLERDGVAAADLVSEWRARGSALSALRWAGVEAMVPLDRQRLVITLRHPSATVPPVLADTSLALPTPGDGEVVLDLASHSGEDPRDALDRGADLVLTDNPAVVEYAANRLDLLTVELPWSRTYLLLIPDGSSIGLSIGADSAAFRAAVARDAVRGAARAAEPPFWWEDAPRCGRTPDPAVARQRPSGAIVYPLRDRTARELAERIVALSHGVTAKGLEEADLAMALAAGGERAYVIPIPRQVLVPCRDLAGWPAGATLIPLIDTRSSLVVRRGVPALTVEWDGSVRLEERR
;
A
#
# COMPACT_ATOMS: atom_id res chain seq x y z
N MET A 1 15.66 -21.30 4.61
CA MET A 1 14.71 -21.39 5.75
C MET A 1 14.59 -20.00 6.36
N LEU A 2 13.59 -19.22 5.95
CA LEU A 2 13.37 -17.85 6.44
C LEU A 2 12.34 -17.88 7.57
N THR A 3 12.81 -17.80 8.80
CA THR A 3 12.03 -17.46 9.99
C THR A 3 11.57 -16.02 9.85
N ALA A 4 10.32 -15.82 9.43
CA ALA A 4 9.67 -14.51 9.51
C ALA A 4 9.22 -14.31 10.96
N GLY A 5 9.84 -13.35 11.65
CA GLY A 5 9.35 -12.88 12.93
C GLY A 5 7.97 -12.24 12.76
N GLU A 6 7.11 -12.43 13.75
CA GLU A 6 5.81 -11.77 13.88
C GLU A 6 5.96 -10.26 13.61
N PRO A 7 5.17 -9.65 12.70
CA PRO A 7 5.25 -8.22 12.47
C PRO A 7 4.87 -7.50 13.77
N ALA A 8 5.84 -6.79 14.34
CA ALA A 8 5.63 -5.99 15.53
C ALA A 8 4.45 -5.02 15.30
N GLY A 9 3.53 -4.98 16.27
CA GLY A 9 2.38 -4.09 16.43
C GLY A 9 2.10 -3.08 15.30
N LEU A 10 1.15 -3.42 14.44
CA LEU A 10 0.56 -2.55 13.41
C LEU A 10 -0.41 -1.51 14.01
N ASP A 11 0.05 -0.69 14.96
CA ASP A 11 -0.72 0.44 15.53
C ASP A 11 -0.10 1.82 15.21
N THR A 12 0.83 1.89 14.25
CA THR A 12 1.42 3.16 13.81
C THR A 12 1.26 3.36 12.31
N VAL A 13 1.28 4.64 11.91
CA VAL A 13 1.13 5.13 10.54
C VAL A 13 2.02 4.34 9.58
N SER A 14 1.47 3.35 8.90
CA SER A 14 2.26 2.49 8.02
C SER A 14 2.56 3.26 6.75
N VAL A 15 3.81 3.70 6.60
CA VAL A 15 4.35 4.00 5.29
C VAL A 15 4.59 2.63 4.66
N GLY A 16 3.54 2.10 4.04
CA GLY A 16 3.38 0.68 3.78
C GLY A 16 4.60 -0.01 3.16
N PRO A 17 4.74 -1.33 3.41
CA PRO A 17 5.94 -2.12 3.13
C PRO A 17 6.49 -1.95 1.72
N LEU A 18 7.81 -2.20 1.59
CA LEU A 18 8.50 -2.18 0.30
C LEU A 18 7.81 -3.16 -0.68
N PRO A 19 7.89 -2.92 -2.01
CA PRO A 19 7.26 -3.81 -3.00
C PRO A 19 7.66 -5.29 -2.86
N SER A 20 8.89 -5.58 -2.48
CA SER A 20 9.39 -6.95 -2.23
C SER A 20 8.74 -7.57 -0.99
N GLU A 21 8.66 -6.85 0.14
CA GLU A 21 8.02 -7.33 1.37
C GLU A 21 6.54 -7.64 1.16
N ARG A 22 5.83 -6.78 0.40
CA ARG A 22 4.45 -7.04 -0.02
C ARG A 22 4.33 -8.34 -0.80
N PHE A 23 5.22 -8.58 -1.76
CA PHE A 23 5.21 -9.83 -2.52
C PHE A 23 5.33 -11.06 -1.62
N ILE A 24 6.24 -11.04 -0.63
CA ILE A 24 6.41 -12.17 0.31
C ILE A 24 5.15 -12.41 1.13
N LEU A 25 4.59 -11.34 1.72
CA LEU A 25 3.42 -11.44 2.59
C LEU A 25 2.21 -12.01 1.83
N ARG A 26 2.02 -11.63 0.57
CA ARG A 26 0.90 -12.11 -0.26
C ARG A 26 0.97 -13.60 -0.59
N HIS A 27 2.14 -14.22 -0.57
CA HIS A 27 2.25 -15.66 -0.84
C HIS A 27 2.17 -16.51 0.42
N ARG A 28 2.33 -15.90 1.61
CA ARG A 28 2.27 -16.61 2.90
C ARG A 28 0.96 -16.43 3.65
N PHE A 29 0.20 -15.40 3.30
CA PHE A 29 -1.02 -15.04 4.00
C PHE A 29 -2.14 -14.81 3.01
N GLU A 30 -3.31 -15.35 3.33
CA GLU A 30 -4.53 -15.19 2.53
C GLU A 30 -5.56 -14.39 3.32
N SER A 31 -6.06 -13.32 2.70
CA SER A 31 -7.16 -12.51 3.23
C SER A 31 -8.52 -13.16 2.92
N PRO A 32 -9.60 -12.77 3.63
CA PRO A 32 -10.95 -13.27 3.35
C PRO A 32 -11.35 -13.18 1.87
N ILE A 33 -11.12 -12.02 1.27
CA ILE A 33 -11.26 -11.82 -0.17
C ILE A 33 -10.00 -11.14 -0.69
N ARG A 34 -9.88 -11.02 -2.00
CA ARG A 34 -8.85 -10.21 -2.65
C ARG A 34 -9.50 -9.19 -3.58
N PHE A 35 -8.79 -8.13 -3.94
CA PHE A 35 -9.17 -7.28 -5.06
C PHE A 35 -8.06 -7.32 -6.11
N ASP A 36 -8.46 -7.48 -7.37
CA ASP A 36 -7.53 -7.28 -8.47
C ASP A 36 -7.35 -5.79 -8.78
N CYS A 37 -6.45 -5.50 -9.72
CA CYS A 37 -6.18 -4.13 -10.18
C CYS A 37 -7.37 -3.39 -10.81
N GLN A 38 -8.45 -4.10 -11.15
CA GLN A 38 -9.70 -3.51 -11.65
C GLN A 38 -10.72 -3.29 -10.52
N TRP A 39 -10.30 -3.47 -9.26
CA TRP A 39 -11.16 -3.41 -8.08
C TRP A 39 -12.30 -4.44 -8.10
N GLN A 40 -12.08 -5.57 -8.78
CA GLN A 40 -13.01 -6.70 -8.74
C GLN A 40 -12.63 -7.62 -7.59
N ALA A 41 -13.61 -7.97 -6.77
CA ALA A 41 -13.42 -8.89 -5.68
C ALA A 41 -13.17 -10.31 -6.21
N ARG A 42 -12.14 -10.96 -5.68
CA ARG A 42 -11.71 -12.32 -6.02
C ARG A 42 -11.73 -13.20 -4.76
N PRO A 43 -11.97 -14.51 -4.91
CA PRO A 43 -11.90 -15.45 -3.80
C PRO A 43 -10.54 -15.41 -3.08
N GLY A 44 -10.60 -15.45 -1.75
CA GLY A 44 -9.48 -15.75 -0.86
C GLY A 44 -9.88 -16.88 0.07
N LEU A 45 -9.81 -16.69 1.39
CA LEU A 45 -10.37 -17.66 2.35
C LEU A 45 -11.88 -17.86 2.17
N ALA A 46 -12.58 -16.80 1.73
CA ALA A 46 -13.97 -16.85 1.33
C ALA A 46 -14.07 -17.11 -0.19
N THR A 47 -14.91 -18.09 -0.53
CA THR A 47 -15.16 -18.52 -1.91
C THR A 47 -16.36 -17.79 -2.53
N ALA A 48 -17.26 -17.28 -1.70
CA ALA A 48 -18.41 -16.48 -2.12
C ALA A 48 -18.81 -15.47 -1.05
N TRP A 49 -19.52 -14.43 -1.47
CA TRP A 49 -20.08 -13.41 -0.58
C TRP A 49 -21.40 -12.86 -1.14
N SER A 50 -22.28 -12.41 -0.26
CA SER A 50 -23.55 -11.78 -0.63
C SER A 50 -23.96 -10.75 0.41
N SER A 51 -24.59 -9.66 -0.01
CA SER A 51 -25.23 -8.71 0.90
C SER A 51 -26.70 -9.04 1.11
N ASP A 52 -27.25 -8.58 2.22
CA ASP A 52 -28.69 -8.43 2.37
C ASP A 52 -29.23 -7.27 1.52
N SER A 53 -30.55 -7.06 1.53
CA SER A 53 -31.19 -5.98 0.78
C SER A 53 -30.82 -4.58 1.28
N SER A 54 -30.33 -4.45 2.51
CA SER A 54 -29.91 -3.17 3.07
C SER A 54 -28.46 -2.81 2.72
N GLY A 55 -27.65 -3.78 2.29
CA GLY A 55 -26.20 -3.60 2.09
C GLY A 55 -25.42 -3.43 3.40
N ARG A 56 -26.08 -3.56 4.56
CA ARG A 56 -25.43 -3.46 5.88
C ARG A 56 -24.90 -4.79 6.36
N SER A 57 -25.51 -5.91 5.95
CA SER A 57 -25.06 -7.24 6.37
C SER A 57 -24.51 -8.01 5.18
N TRP A 58 -23.29 -8.51 5.34
CA TRP A 58 -22.59 -9.30 4.35
C TRP A 58 -22.33 -10.70 4.90
N THR A 59 -22.76 -11.71 4.15
CA THR A 59 -22.47 -13.12 4.45
C THR A 59 -21.29 -13.57 3.60
N LEU A 60 -20.24 -14.05 4.23
CA LEU A 60 -19.09 -14.69 3.60
C LEU A 60 -19.25 -16.21 3.70
N VAL A 61 -18.92 -16.92 2.63
CA VAL A 61 -18.88 -18.39 2.58
C VAL A 61 -17.42 -18.81 2.48
N LEU A 62 -16.90 -19.42 3.54
CA LEU A 62 -15.55 -19.96 3.64
C LEU A 62 -15.45 -21.33 2.97
N GLU A 63 -14.25 -21.66 2.53
CA GLU A 63 -13.94 -22.98 1.98
C GLU A 63 -14.25 -24.10 2.98
N ARG A 64 -14.78 -25.23 2.48
CA ARG A 64 -15.33 -26.30 3.32
C ARG A 64 -14.30 -26.96 4.23
N ASP A 65 -13.12 -27.20 3.68
CA ASP A 65 -12.02 -27.89 4.37
C ASP A 65 -11.00 -26.88 4.95
N GLY A 66 -11.30 -25.59 4.85
CA GLY A 66 -10.49 -24.50 5.40
C GLY A 66 -10.79 -24.16 6.86
N VAL A 67 -10.39 -22.94 7.24
CA VAL A 67 -10.62 -22.36 8.58
C VAL A 67 -12.11 -22.21 8.88
N ALA A 68 -12.54 -22.56 10.10
CA ALA A 68 -13.92 -22.33 10.50
C ALA A 68 -14.18 -20.85 10.78
N ALA A 69 -15.40 -20.37 10.50
CA ALA A 69 -15.78 -18.99 10.72
C ALA A 69 -15.63 -18.54 12.19
N ALA A 70 -15.86 -19.44 13.15
CA ALA A 70 -15.66 -19.15 14.57
C ALA A 70 -14.18 -18.93 14.92
N ASP A 71 -13.29 -19.76 14.37
CA ASP A 71 -11.85 -19.66 14.57
C ASP A 71 -11.31 -18.38 13.93
N LEU A 72 -11.74 -18.06 12.70
CA LEU A 72 -11.38 -16.83 12.00
C LEU A 72 -11.74 -15.57 12.82
N VAL A 73 -12.95 -15.53 13.38
CA VAL A 73 -13.40 -14.40 14.21
C VAL A 73 -12.62 -14.34 15.54
N SER A 74 -12.29 -15.49 16.13
CA SER A 74 -11.47 -15.57 17.34
C SER A 74 -10.07 -14.98 17.09
N GLU A 75 -9.42 -15.38 16.00
CA GLU A 75 -8.12 -14.87 15.58
C GLU A 75 -8.15 -13.35 15.35
N TRP A 76 -9.17 -12.84 14.65
CA TRP A 76 -9.30 -11.40 14.45
C TRP A 76 -9.52 -10.63 15.74
N ARG A 77 -10.26 -11.19 16.70
CA ARG A 77 -10.46 -10.55 18.02
C ARG A 77 -9.20 -10.56 18.87
N ALA A 78 -8.36 -11.60 18.74
CA ALA A 78 -7.09 -11.68 19.44
C ALA A 78 -6.05 -10.69 18.88
N ARG A 79 -6.10 -10.41 17.57
CA ARG A 79 -5.17 -9.49 16.90
C ARG A 79 -5.68 -8.04 16.93
N GLY A 80 -5.01 -7.18 17.70
CA GLY A 80 -5.36 -5.76 17.83
C GLY A 80 -5.48 -5.04 16.48
N SER A 81 -4.54 -5.27 15.56
CA SER A 81 -4.53 -4.67 14.23
C SER A 81 -5.74 -5.03 13.37
N ALA A 82 -6.18 -6.29 13.42
CA ALA A 82 -7.38 -6.77 12.72
C ALA A 82 -8.64 -6.07 13.26
N LEU A 83 -8.80 -6.02 14.58
CA LEU A 83 -9.91 -5.30 15.21
C LEU A 83 -9.89 -3.80 14.87
N SER A 84 -8.72 -3.17 14.89
CA SER A 84 -8.56 -1.76 14.53
C SER A 84 -8.98 -1.52 13.08
N ALA A 85 -8.53 -2.34 12.13
CA ALA A 85 -8.91 -2.22 10.72
C ALA A 85 -10.44 -2.37 10.51
N LEU A 86 -11.04 -3.38 11.15
CA LEU A 86 -12.50 -3.61 11.09
C LEU A 86 -13.29 -2.44 11.67
N ARG A 87 -12.85 -1.88 12.80
CA ARG A 87 -13.49 -0.70 13.40
C ARG A 87 -13.39 0.53 12.49
N TRP A 88 -12.22 0.79 11.92
CA TRP A 88 -12.03 1.90 10.97
C TRP A 88 -12.88 1.74 9.71
N ALA A 89 -13.12 0.51 9.28
CA ALA A 89 -14.02 0.20 8.17
C ALA A 89 -15.51 0.25 8.55
N GLY A 90 -15.84 0.55 9.82
CA GLY A 90 -17.21 0.65 10.30
C GLY A 90 -17.90 -0.69 10.53
N VAL A 91 -17.15 -1.79 10.72
CA VAL A 91 -17.72 -3.08 11.12
C VAL A 91 -18.18 -3.02 12.58
N GLU A 92 -19.45 -3.33 12.80
CA GLU A 92 -20.09 -3.31 14.14
C GLU A 92 -20.15 -4.71 14.75
N ALA A 93 -20.36 -5.74 13.94
CA ALA A 93 -20.49 -7.10 14.43
C ALA A 93 -19.92 -8.12 13.44
N MET A 94 -19.44 -9.23 13.99
CA MET A 94 -18.99 -10.42 13.27
C MET A 94 -19.59 -11.64 13.97
N VAL A 95 -20.45 -12.37 13.25
CA VAL A 95 -21.25 -13.47 13.79
C VAL A 95 -21.07 -14.70 12.90
N PRO A 96 -20.34 -15.73 13.38
CA PRO A 96 -20.35 -17.05 12.73
C PRO A 96 -21.77 -17.62 12.77
N LEU A 97 -22.36 -17.92 11.62
CA LEU A 97 -23.66 -18.60 11.53
C LEU A 97 -23.50 -20.11 11.66
N ASP A 98 -22.42 -20.64 11.09
CA ASP A 98 -21.99 -22.02 11.18
C ASP A 98 -20.50 -22.11 10.88
N ARG A 99 -19.99 -23.33 10.60
CA ARG A 99 -18.57 -23.56 10.29
C ARG A 99 -18.10 -22.74 9.09
N GLN A 100 -18.90 -22.57 8.04
CA GLN A 100 -18.47 -21.96 6.78
C GLN A 100 -19.02 -20.55 6.58
N ARG A 101 -20.10 -20.17 7.27
CA ARG A 101 -20.76 -18.88 7.04
C ARG A 101 -20.46 -17.89 8.14
N LEU A 102 -19.91 -16.74 7.76
CA LEU A 102 -19.66 -15.59 8.62
C LEU A 102 -20.50 -14.41 8.17
N VAL A 103 -21.29 -13.83 9.09
CA VAL A 103 -21.99 -12.57 8.84
C VAL A 103 -21.21 -11.41 9.44
N ILE A 104 -21.04 -10.35 8.65
CA ILE A 104 -20.43 -9.09 9.04
C ILE A 104 -21.46 -7.98 8.89
N THR A 105 -21.65 -7.19 9.94
CA THR A 105 -22.58 -6.05 9.93
C THR A 105 -21.83 -4.74 9.96
N LEU A 106 -22.21 -3.81 9.08
CA LEU A 106 -21.62 -2.50 8.92
C LEU A 106 -22.51 -1.41 9.55
N ARG A 107 -21.85 -0.37 10.05
CA ARG A 107 -22.49 0.87 10.52
C ARG A 107 -23.25 1.57 9.40
N HIS A 108 -22.62 1.66 8.23
CA HIS A 108 -23.19 2.26 7.04
C HIS A 108 -23.34 1.20 5.94
N PRO A 109 -24.41 1.26 5.14
CA PRO A 109 -24.60 0.32 4.04
C PRO A 109 -23.48 0.48 3.00
N SER A 110 -23.06 -0.64 2.41
CA SER A 110 -22.10 -0.70 1.31
C SER A 110 -22.74 -1.33 0.10
N ALA A 111 -22.58 -0.71 -1.07
CA ALA A 111 -23.08 -1.24 -2.35
C ALA A 111 -22.20 -2.37 -2.90
N THR A 112 -20.95 -2.45 -2.45
CA THR A 112 -19.97 -3.46 -2.85
C THR A 112 -19.48 -4.22 -1.63
N VAL A 113 -18.86 -5.38 -1.84
CA VAL A 113 -18.25 -6.14 -0.75
C VAL A 113 -17.25 -5.26 0.00
N PRO A 114 -17.24 -5.27 1.35
CA PRO A 114 -16.42 -4.33 2.13
C PRO A 114 -14.92 -4.48 1.82
N PRO A 115 -14.22 -3.41 1.37
CA PRO A 115 -12.82 -3.52 0.97
C PRO A 115 -11.87 -4.00 2.08
N VAL A 116 -12.19 -3.69 3.35
CA VAL A 116 -11.43 -4.16 4.52
C VAL A 116 -11.24 -5.68 4.55
N LEU A 117 -12.12 -6.46 3.90
CA LEU A 117 -12.00 -7.90 3.83
C LEU A 117 -10.82 -8.39 2.99
N ALA A 118 -10.18 -7.52 2.21
CA ALA A 118 -8.90 -7.80 1.55
C ALA A 118 -7.68 -7.28 2.33
N ASP A 119 -7.88 -6.76 3.53
CA ASP A 119 -6.81 -6.16 4.32
C ASP A 119 -5.88 -7.24 4.90
N THR A 120 -4.57 -7.00 4.83
CA THR A 120 -3.56 -7.96 5.31
C THR A 120 -3.62 -8.18 6.82
N SER A 121 -4.16 -7.24 7.59
CA SER A 121 -4.41 -7.46 9.03
C SER A 121 -5.46 -8.55 9.29
N LEU A 122 -6.33 -8.84 8.32
CA LEU A 122 -7.31 -9.93 8.39
C LEU A 122 -6.78 -11.24 7.81
N ALA A 123 -5.64 -11.23 7.13
CA ALA A 123 -5.10 -12.41 6.51
C ALA A 123 -4.65 -13.45 7.54
N LEU A 124 -4.78 -14.72 7.17
CA LEU A 124 -4.28 -15.87 7.93
C LEU A 124 -3.17 -16.57 7.15
N PRO A 125 -2.23 -17.26 7.83
CA PRO A 125 -1.25 -18.08 7.14
C PRO A 125 -1.94 -19.09 6.22
N THR A 126 -1.48 -19.18 4.97
CA THR A 126 -1.90 -20.28 4.10
C THR A 126 -1.27 -21.59 4.59
N PRO A 127 -2.03 -22.69 4.69
CA PRO A 127 -1.43 -24.01 4.85
C PRO A 127 -0.46 -24.21 3.68
N GLY A 128 0.81 -24.42 3.97
CA GLY A 128 1.80 -24.68 2.94
C GLY A 128 1.57 -26.07 2.36
N ASP A 129 0.72 -26.18 1.34
CA ASP A 129 0.74 -27.34 0.47
C ASP A 129 2.06 -27.28 -0.30
N GLY A 130 2.95 -28.22 0.03
CA GLY A 130 4.40 -28.11 -0.11
C GLY A 130 4.98 -28.15 -1.53
N GLU A 131 4.46 -27.38 -2.49
CA GLU A 131 4.98 -27.39 -3.87
C GLU A 131 5.30 -26.02 -4.49
N VAL A 132 4.97 -24.90 -3.84
CA VAL A 132 5.43 -23.58 -4.31
C VAL A 132 6.69 -23.15 -3.55
N VAL A 133 7.85 -23.61 -4.04
CA VAL A 133 9.16 -23.15 -3.55
C VAL A 133 9.49 -21.82 -4.22
N LEU A 134 8.92 -20.73 -3.71
CA LEU A 134 9.42 -19.38 -4.01
C LEU A 134 10.75 -19.18 -3.28
N ASP A 135 11.87 -19.21 -4.02
CA ASP A 135 13.14 -18.72 -3.50
C ASP A 135 13.23 -17.21 -3.74
N LEU A 136 13.28 -16.47 -2.64
CA LEU A 136 13.20 -15.02 -2.63
C LEU A 136 14.56 -14.46 -2.24
N ALA A 137 15.24 -13.86 -3.20
CA ALA A 137 16.51 -13.19 -2.99
C ALA A 137 16.34 -11.68 -3.13
N SER A 138 16.52 -10.94 -2.03
CA SER A 138 16.63 -9.49 -2.05
C SER A 138 18.08 -9.12 -2.35
N HIS A 139 18.31 -8.38 -3.44
CA HIS A 139 19.64 -7.95 -3.85
C HIS A 139 19.76 -6.43 -3.70
N SER A 140 20.15 -5.99 -2.51
CA SER A 140 20.37 -4.56 -2.25
C SER A 140 21.72 -4.13 -2.84
N GLY A 141 21.70 -3.17 -3.78
CA GLY A 141 22.94 -2.55 -4.30
C GLY A 141 23.63 -3.29 -5.44
N GLU A 142 23.19 -4.51 -5.77
CA GLU A 142 23.59 -5.19 -7.01
C GLU A 142 22.77 -4.72 -8.20
N ASP A 143 23.31 -4.89 -9.40
CA ASP A 143 22.56 -4.64 -10.62
C ASP A 143 21.46 -5.70 -10.79
N PRO A 144 20.16 -5.34 -10.88
CA PRO A 144 19.10 -6.32 -11.02
C PRO A 144 19.20 -7.16 -12.31
N ARG A 145 20.00 -6.71 -13.30
CA ARG A 145 20.31 -7.49 -14.51
C ARG A 145 21.08 -8.78 -14.17
N ASP A 146 21.94 -8.74 -13.16
CA ASP A 146 22.73 -9.91 -12.75
C ASP A 146 21.81 -11.02 -12.19
N ALA A 147 20.70 -10.65 -11.53
CA ALA A 147 19.73 -11.63 -11.07
C ALA A 147 19.07 -12.37 -12.25
N LEU A 148 18.73 -11.66 -13.34
CA LEU A 148 18.19 -12.27 -14.55
C LEU A 148 19.20 -13.20 -15.23
N ASP A 149 20.48 -12.80 -15.25
CA ASP A 149 21.56 -13.60 -15.83
C ASP A 149 21.90 -14.85 -15.01
N ARG A 150 21.74 -14.77 -13.68
CA ARG A 150 21.82 -15.92 -12.77
C ARG A 150 20.60 -16.85 -12.84
N GLY A 151 19.59 -16.51 -13.64
CA GLY A 151 18.44 -17.37 -13.90
C GLY A 151 17.20 -17.04 -13.09
N ALA A 152 17.10 -15.87 -12.45
CA ALA A 152 15.86 -15.45 -11.80
C ALA A 152 14.69 -15.50 -12.79
N ASP A 153 13.57 -16.07 -12.34
CA ASP A 153 12.36 -16.23 -13.14
C ASP A 153 11.50 -14.96 -13.18
N LEU A 154 11.62 -14.13 -12.14
CA LEU A 154 10.80 -12.94 -11.95
C LEU A 154 11.61 -11.85 -11.24
N VAL A 155 11.61 -10.65 -11.82
CA VAL A 155 12.23 -9.45 -11.24
C VAL A 155 11.23 -8.29 -11.30
N LEU A 156 10.87 -7.78 -10.13
CA LEU A 156 10.10 -6.54 -9.98
C LEU A 156 11.08 -5.36 -9.94
N THR A 157 10.90 -4.38 -10.83
CA THR A 157 11.84 -3.27 -10.95
C THR A 157 11.17 -1.96 -11.36
N ASP A 158 11.71 -0.85 -10.87
CA ASP A 158 11.44 0.50 -11.35
C ASP A 158 12.59 1.04 -12.23
N ASN A 159 13.65 0.25 -12.45
CA ASN A 159 14.83 0.67 -13.19
C ASN A 159 14.63 0.49 -14.71
N PRO A 160 14.61 1.58 -15.50
CA PRO A 160 14.40 1.50 -16.94
C PRO A 160 15.51 0.73 -17.67
N ALA A 161 16.73 0.72 -17.14
CA ALA A 161 17.84 -0.04 -17.73
C ALA A 161 17.60 -1.56 -17.68
N VAL A 162 16.88 -2.05 -16.67
CA VAL A 162 16.51 -3.47 -16.55
C VAL A 162 15.40 -3.81 -17.54
N VAL A 163 14.45 -2.88 -17.75
CA VAL A 163 13.39 -3.02 -18.75
C VAL A 163 13.96 -3.04 -20.17
N GLU A 164 14.88 -2.13 -20.47
CA GLU A 164 15.58 -2.09 -21.77
C GLU A 164 16.44 -3.34 -21.99
N TYR A 165 17.12 -3.82 -20.93
CA TYR A 165 17.84 -5.08 -20.98
C TYR A 165 16.93 -6.27 -21.33
N ALA A 166 15.78 -6.37 -20.66
CA ALA A 166 14.81 -7.43 -20.90
C ALA A 166 14.18 -7.35 -22.31
N ALA A 167 13.95 -6.15 -22.83
CA ALA A 167 13.39 -5.96 -24.18
C ALA A 167 14.29 -6.54 -25.29
N ASN A 168 15.60 -6.66 -25.05
CA ASN A 168 16.57 -7.24 -25.98
C ASN A 168 16.74 -8.76 -25.83
N ARG A 169 15.95 -9.42 -24.98
CA ARG A 169 16.05 -10.84 -24.65
C ARG A 169 14.79 -11.60 -25.05
N LEU A 170 14.92 -12.61 -25.92
CA LEU A 170 13.78 -13.38 -26.43
C LEU A 170 13.15 -14.30 -25.36
N ASP A 171 13.93 -14.70 -24.35
CA ASP A 171 13.51 -15.55 -23.24
C ASP A 171 12.73 -14.80 -22.14
N LEU A 172 12.71 -13.46 -22.21
CA LEU A 172 12.07 -12.59 -21.22
C LEU A 172 10.83 -11.91 -21.80
N LEU A 173 9.92 -11.56 -20.89
CA LEU A 173 8.74 -10.74 -21.14
C LEU A 173 8.71 -9.63 -20.10
N THR A 174 8.37 -8.42 -20.52
CA THR A 174 8.13 -7.29 -19.61
C THR A 174 6.65 -6.99 -19.56
N VAL A 175 6.10 -6.92 -18.35
CA VAL A 175 4.73 -6.52 -18.08
C VAL A 175 4.75 -5.23 -17.28
N GLU A 176 4.12 -4.19 -17.81
CA GLU A 176 3.92 -2.96 -17.06
C GLU A 176 2.82 -3.18 -16.02
N LEU A 177 3.13 -2.94 -14.74
CA LEU A 177 2.11 -3.03 -13.70
C LEU A 177 1.24 -1.76 -13.68
N PRO A 178 0.04 -1.83 -13.10
CA PRO A 178 -0.82 -0.67 -12.92
C PRO A 178 -0.12 0.44 -12.10
N TRP A 179 -0.55 1.68 -12.33
CA TRP A 179 -0.23 2.81 -11.45
C TRP A 179 -0.75 2.53 -10.05
N SER A 180 0.16 2.31 -9.11
CA SER A 180 -0.17 1.75 -7.79
C SER A 180 0.18 2.66 -6.63
N ARG A 181 1.07 3.64 -6.85
CA ARG A 181 1.49 4.61 -5.84
C ARG A 181 1.32 6.04 -6.32
N THR A 182 0.87 6.91 -5.43
CA THR A 182 0.90 8.36 -5.60
C THR A 182 1.85 8.92 -4.54
N TYR A 183 2.78 9.77 -4.94
CA TYR A 183 3.63 10.52 -4.00
C TYR A 183 2.94 11.83 -3.65
N LEU A 184 2.77 12.09 -2.36
CA LEU A 184 2.18 13.32 -1.84
C LEU A 184 3.24 14.21 -1.23
N LEU A 185 3.11 15.51 -1.45
CA LEU A 185 3.66 16.54 -0.59
C LEU A 185 2.60 16.94 0.44
N LEU A 186 2.85 16.61 1.70
CA LEU A 186 2.00 16.97 2.82
C LEU A 186 2.61 18.15 3.57
N ILE A 187 1.86 19.24 3.70
CA ILE A 187 2.28 20.45 4.39
C ILE A 187 1.38 20.62 5.63
N PRO A 188 1.91 20.49 6.85
CA PRO A 188 1.13 20.70 8.08
C PRO A 188 0.48 22.08 8.13
N ASP A 189 -0.65 22.18 8.83
CA ASP A 189 -1.32 23.46 9.05
C ASP A 189 -0.39 24.47 9.74
N GLY A 190 -0.41 25.72 9.28
CA GLY A 190 0.51 26.78 9.74
C GLY A 190 1.96 26.65 9.24
N SER A 191 2.30 25.62 8.47
CA SER A 191 3.58 25.53 7.75
C SER A 191 3.45 26.11 6.34
N SER A 192 4.59 26.49 5.75
CA SER A 192 4.67 26.87 4.34
C SER A 192 6.02 26.49 3.76
N ILE A 193 6.01 26.13 2.48
CA ILE A 193 7.21 25.97 1.67
C ILE A 193 7.18 27.09 0.65
N GLY A 194 8.15 28.01 0.72
CA GLY A 194 8.28 29.12 -0.21
C GLY A 194 8.75 28.66 -1.58
N LEU A 195 7.89 27.96 -2.32
CA LEU A 195 8.17 27.46 -3.65
C LEU A 195 8.09 28.58 -4.68
N SER A 196 9.07 28.65 -5.57
CA SER A 196 9.07 29.63 -6.67
C SER A 196 7.98 29.37 -7.73
N ILE A 197 7.42 28.16 -7.76
CA ILE A 197 6.31 27.74 -8.61
C ILE A 197 5.28 27.05 -7.71
N GLY A 198 3.99 27.34 -7.89
CA GLY A 198 2.95 26.66 -7.11
C GLY A 198 3.04 25.13 -7.31
N ALA A 199 3.25 24.38 -6.22
CA ALA A 199 3.32 22.92 -6.24
C ALA A 199 2.06 22.27 -6.83
N ASP A 200 0.93 22.97 -6.80
CA ASP A 200 -0.35 22.53 -7.38
C ASP A 200 -0.46 22.73 -8.89
N SER A 201 0.55 23.31 -9.55
CA SER A 201 0.51 23.49 -11.00
C SER A 201 0.77 22.18 -11.75
N ALA A 202 -0.05 21.90 -12.78
CA ALA A 202 0.15 20.74 -13.64
C ALA A 202 1.54 20.75 -14.32
N ALA A 203 2.06 21.93 -14.62
CA ALA A 203 3.41 22.11 -15.17
C ALA A 203 4.52 21.67 -14.20
N PHE A 204 4.39 21.99 -12.91
CA PHE A 204 5.30 21.52 -11.87
C PHE A 204 5.26 20.00 -11.76
N ARG A 205 4.06 19.40 -11.67
CA ARG A 205 3.91 17.93 -11.61
C ARG A 205 4.50 17.23 -12.82
N ALA A 206 4.28 17.76 -14.03
CA ALA A 206 4.83 17.19 -15.26
C ALA A 206 6.36 17.35 -15.37
N ALA A 207 6.95 18.40 -14.79
CA ALA A 207 8.40 18.56 -14.72
C ALA A 207 9.01 17.59 -13.71
N VAL A 208 8.43 17.49 -12.52
CA VAL A 208 8.87 16.56 -11.47
C VAL A 208 8.75 15.11 -11.92
N ALA A 209 7.66 14.73 -12.59
CA ALA A 209 7.49 13.38 -13.14
C ALA A 209 8.55 12.99 -14.17
N ARG A 210 9.09 13.95 -14.93
CA ARG A 210 10.10 13.68 -15.97
C ARG A 210 11.53 13.76 -15.45
N ASP A 211 11.81 14.73 -14.59
CA ASP A 211 13.18 15.13 -14.28
C ASP A 211 13.67 14.63 -12.91
N ALA A 212 12.75 14.29 -11.99
CA ALA A 212 13.12 13.92 -10.63
C ALA A 212 13.28 12.40 -10.47
N VAL A 213 12.51 11.58 -11.19
CA VAL A 213 12.41 10.14 -10.91
C VAL A 213 13.00 9.33 -12.06
N ARG A 214 13.83 8.35 -11.73
CA ARG A 214 14.46 7.47 -12.73
C ARG A 214 13.53 6.40 -13.30
N GLY A 215 12.44 6.07 -12.62
CA GLY A 215 11.47 5.05 -13.03
C GLY A 215 10.26 5.59 -13.78
N ALA A 216 9.31 4.72 -14.08
CA ALA A 216 8.06 5.08 -14.74
C ALA A 216 7.20 5.96 -13.82
N ALA A 217 7.12 7.24 -14.16
CA ALA A 217 6.36 8.25 -13.42
C ALA A 217 5.49 9.11 -14.37
N ARG A 218 4.36 9.57 -13.85
CA ARG A 218 3.50 10.58 -14.51
C ARG A 218 2.97 11.58 -13.49
N ALA A 219 2.46 12.71 -13.94
CA ALA A 219 1.74 13.61 -13.04
C ALA A 219 0.58 12.87 -12.37
N ALA A 220 0.38 13.07 -11.07
CA ALA A 220 -0.70 12.41 -10.35
C ALA A 220 -2.08 12.84 -10.91
N GLU A 221 -2.94 11.85 -11.17
CA GLU A 221 -4.26 12.05 -11.79
C GLU A 221 -5.39 11.73 -10.81
N PRO A 222 -6.48 12.52 -10.75
CA PRO A 222 -7.66 12.18 -9.95
C PRO A 222 -8.39 10.93 -10.50
N PRO A 223 -9.29 10.30 -9.72
CA PRO A 223 -9.75 10.70 -8.39
C PRO A 223 -8.72 10.38 -7.29
N PHE A 224 -8.79 11.15 -6.20
CA PHE A 224 -7.94 11.00 -5.03
C PHE A 224 -8.78 10.56 -3.84
N TRP A 225 -8.56 9.35 -3.34
CA TRP A 225 -9.41 8.73 -2.33
C TRP A 225 -9.52 9.52 -1.01
N TRP A 226 -8.52 10.37 -0.70
CA TRP A 226 -8.52 11.21 0.49
C TRP A 226 -9.44 12.44 0.37
N GLU A 227 -9.85 12.84 -0.83
CA GLU A 227 -10.80 13.94 -1.04
C GLU A 227 -12.22 13.56 -0.61
N ASP A 228 -12.57 12.28 -0.72
CA ASP A 228 -13.86 11.72 -0.29
C ASP A 228 -13.86 11.22 1.17
N ALA A 229 -12.66 11.09 1.75
CA ALA A 229 -12.45 10.67 3.12
C ALA A 229 -12.64 11.71 4.26
N PRO A 230 -13.06 12.99 4.06
CA PRO A 230 -13.42 13.91 5.16
C PRO A 230 -14.47 13.36 6.13
N ARG A 231 -15.19 12.30 5.74
CA ARG A 231 -16.16 11.58 6.59
C ARG A 231 -15.52 10.77 7.73
N CYS A 232 -14.19 10.69 7.80
CA CYS A 232 -13.47 9.91 8.81
C CYS A 232 -13.48 10.51 10.23
N GLY A 233 -14.27 11.56 10.50
CA GLY A 233 -14.53 12.04 11.86
C GLY A 233 -13.28 12.42 12.64
N ARG A 234 -12.37 13.20 12.03
CA ARG A 234 -11.17 13.68 12.72
C ARG A 234 -11.50 14.88 13.61
N THR A 235 -11.36 14.73 14.92
CA THR A 235 -11.18 15.87 15.82
C THR A 235 -9.68 16.17 15.96
N PRO A 236 -9.22 17.40 15.70
CA PRO A 236 -7.84 17.78 15.99
C PRO A 236 -7.54 17.52 17.47
N ASP A 237 -6.41 16.88 17.77
CA ASP A 237 -5.94 16.80 19.15
C ASP A 237 -5.40 18.19 19.55
N PRO A 238 -6.02 18.90 20.50
CA PRO A 238 -5.57 20.22 20.92
C PRO A 238 -4.21 20.19 21.63
N ALA A 239 -3.70 19.01 22.01
CA ALA A 239 -2.46 18.85 22.76
C ALA A 239 -1.18 18.80 21.90
N VAL A 240 -1.28 18.75 20.57
CA VAL A 240 -0.11 18.90 19.69
C VAL A 240 0.31 20.36 19.68
N ALA A 241 1.02 20.75 20.74
CA ALA A 241 1.54 22.08 20.92
C ALA A 241 2.37 22.48 19.70
N ARG A 242 2.07 23.68 19.18
CA ARG A 242 2.67 24.39 18.05
C ARG A 242 4.18 24.59 18.23
N GLN A 243 4.96 23.51 18.20
CA GLN A 243 6.39 23.61 17.98
C GLN A 243 6.58 24.20 16.59
N ARG A 244 7.44 25.21 16.48
CA ARG A 244 7.79 25.75 15.16
C ARG A 244 8.33 24.56 14.35
N PRO A 245 7.75 24.29 13.16
CA PRO A 245 8.21 23.18 12.37
C PRO A 245 9.70 23.32 12.12
N SER A 246 10.46 22.26 12.34
CA SER A 246 11.87 22.24 11.94
C SER A 246 11.98 22.49 10.44
N GLY A 247 13.16 22.95 10.03
CA GLY A 247 13.35 23.43 8.68
C GLY A 247 13.30 22.38 7.57
N ALA A 248 13.03 21.10 7.86
CA ALA A 248 13.24 20.01 6.92
C ALA A 248 11.98 19.58 6.15
N ILE A 249 12.20 19.02 4.96
CA ILE A 249 11.28 18.20 4.19
C ILE A 249 11.67 16.76 4.45
N VAL A 250 10.76 16.02 5.10
CA VAL A 250 11.03 14.66 5.57
C VAL A 250 10.49 13.62 4.59
N TYR A 251 11.21 12.52 4.40
CA TYR A 251 10.81 11.41 3.52
C TYR A 251 11.25 10.05 4.10
N PRO A 252 10.67 8.91 3.63
CA PRO A 252 11.10 7.59 4.05
C PRO A 252 12.53 7.32 3.59
N LEU A 253 13.44 7.00 4.51
CA LEU A 253 14.89 6.88 4.25
C LEU A 253 15.22 5.88 3.13
N ARG A 254 14.46 4.79 3.04
CA ARG A 254 14.64 3.71 2.06
C ARG A 254 13.93 3.95 0.73
N ASP A 255 13.12 5.01 0.63
CA ASP A 255 12.41 5.35 -0.60
C ASP A 255 13.23 6.34 -1.42
N ARG A 256 13.88 5.81 -2.45
CA ARG A 256 14.68 6.58 -3.40
C ARG A 256 13.85 7.64 -4.14
N THR A 257 12.63 7.30 -4.55
CA THR A 257 11.76 8.22 -5.29
C THR A 257 11.35 9.37 -4.38
N ALA A 258 10.97 9.08 -3.13
CA ALA A 258 10.66 10.12 -2.15
C ALA A 258 11.86 11.04 -1.89
N ARG A 259 13.07 10.47 -1.79
CA ARG A 259 14.31 11.23 -1.67
C ARG A 259 14.54 12.17 -2.85
N GLU A 260 14.49 11.64 -4.08
CA GLU A 260 14.72 12.42 -5.30
C GLU A 260 13.69 13.56 -5.45
N LEU A 261 12.41 13.29 -5.10
CA LEU A 261 11.36 14.30 -5.02
C LEU A 261 11.66 15.37 -3.95
N ALA A 262 12.02 14.97 -2.73
CA ALA A 262 12.33 15.89 -1.64
C ALA A 262 13.53 16.79 -1.97
N GLU A 263 14.61 16.22 -2.52
CA GLU A 263 15.80 16.95 -2.96
C GLU A 263 15.45 17.98 -4.05
N ARG A 264 14.58 17.62 -5.00
CA ARG A 264 14.11 18.53 -6.04
C ARG A 264 13.28 19.67 -5.47
N ILE A 265 12.40 19.40 -4.51
CA ILE A 265 11.59 20.43 -3.83
C ILE A 265 12.49 21.38 -3.05
N VAL A 266 13.50 20.86 -2.33
CA VAL A 266 14.50 21.67 -1.62
C VAL A 266 15.25 22.59 -2.59
N ALA A 267 15.67 22.10 -3.75
CA ALA A 267 16.36 22.92 -4.76
C ALA A 267 15.50 24.07 -5.32
N LEU A 268 14.17 23.95 -5.23
CA LEU A 268 13.20 24.96 -5.68
C LEU A 268 12.64 25.82 -4.54
N SER A 269 13.18 25.66 -3.33
CA SER A 269 12.74 26.30 -2.10
C SER A 269 13.89 27.03 -1.42
N HIS A 270 13.58 27.92 -0.48
CA HIS A 270 14.58 28.60 0.34
C HIS A 270 14.57 28.14 1.80
N GLY A 271 15.76 27.89 2.34
CA GLY A 271 15.97 27.66 3.77
C GLY A 271 15.45 26.33 4.29
N VAL A 272 15.13 25.36 3.43
CA VAL A 272 14.74 23.99 3.76
C VAL A 272 15.84 22.98 3.47
N THR A 273 15.85 21.88 4.20
CA THR A 273 16.75 20.73 3.96
C THR A 273 15.95 19.45 3.75
N ALA A 274 16.51 18.45 3.07
CA ALA A 274 15.86 17.14 2.94
C ALA A 274 16.39 16.20 4.03
N LYS A 275 15.51 15.44 4.68
CA LYS A 275 15.88 14.51 5.76
C LYS A 275 15.15 13.18 5.62
N GLY A 276 15.90 12.10 5.42
CA GLY A 276 15.35 10.75 5.45
C GLY A 276 15.15 10.26 6.88
N LEU A 277 14.01 9.63 7.16
CA LEU A 277 13.71 8.98 8.44
C LEU A 277 13.33 7.52 8.24
N GLU A 278 13.67 6.67 9.21
CA GLU A 278 13.16 5.30 9.28
C GLU A 278 11.63 5.32 9.50
N GLU A 279 10.93 4.23 9.15
CA GLU A 279 9.47 4.19 9.09
C GLU A 279 8.79 4.62 10.41
N ALA A 280 9.25 4.11 11.55
CA ALA A 280 8.68 4.45 12.85
C ALA A 280 8.88 5.94 13.22
N ASP A 281 10.07 6.49 12.94
CA ASP A 281 10.38 7.89 13.20
C ASP A 281 9.60 8.82 12.27
N LEU A 282 9.44 8.42 11.00
CA LEU A 282 8.62 9.13 10.04
C LEU A 282 7.14 9.13 10.47
N ALA A 283 6.61 8.00 10.92
CA ALA A 283 5.24 7.90 11.42
C ALA A 283 4.98 8.85 12.60
N MET A 284 5.89 8.87 13.58
CA MET A 284 5.82 9.78 14.72
C MET A 284 5.95 11.25 14.30
N ALA A 285 6.92 11.56 13.44
CA ALA A 285 7.14 12.91 12.95
C ALA A 285 5.94 13.42 12.15
N LEU A 286 5.35 12.56 11.30
CA LEU A 286 4.17 12.87 10.51
C LEU A 286 2.96 13.12 11.40
N ALA A 287 2.68 12.26 12.37
CA ALA A 287 1.57 12.45 13.29
C ALA A 287 1.71 13.74 14.12
N ALA A 288 2.93 14.11 14.50
CA ALA A 288 3.21 15.34 15.24
C ALA A 288 3.14 16.61 14.37
N GLY A 289 3.28 16.50 13.04
CA GLY A 289 3.33 17.65 12.14
C GLY A 289 4.48 18.62 12.42
N GLY A 290 5.56 18.14 13.05
CA GLY A 290 6.67 18.96 13.56
C GLY A 290 7.69 19.41 12.51
N GLU A 291 7.51 19.06 11.23
CA GLU A 291 8.44 19.37 10.14
C GLU A 291 7.78 20.30 9.11
N ARG A 292 8.59 20.91 8.22
CA ARG A 292 8.06 21.85 7.23
C ARG A 292 7.08 21.18 6.28
N ALA A 293 7.43 19.98 5.83
CA ALA A 293 6.63 19.17 4.94
C ALA A 293 7.12 17.72 4.91
N TYR A 294 6.32 16.84 4.32
CA TYR A 294 6.61 15.42 4.16
C TYR A 294 6.38 15.00 2.72
N VAL A 295 7.30 14.22 2.16
CA VAL A 295 7.11 13.53 0.88
C VAL A 295 6.89 12.06 1.18
N ILE A 296 5.66 11.58 0.99
CA ILE A 296 5.28 10.20 1.35
C ILE A 296 4.64 9.47 0.16
N PRO A 297 4.99 8.20 -0.08
CA PRO A 297 4.26 7.34 -1.00
C PRO A 297 2.98 6.85 -0.35
N ILE A 298 1.87 6.89 -1.08
CA ILE A 298 0.60 6.30 -0.66
C ILE A 298 0.04 5.40 -1.76
N PRO A 299 -0.75 4.36 -1.41
CA PRO A 299 -1.50 3.59 -2.40
C PRO A 299 -2.45 4.46 -3.23
N ARG A 300 -2.57 4.18 -4.54
CA ARG A 300 -3.54 4.84 -5.45
C ARG A 300 -4.99 4.49 -5.12
N GLN A 301 -5.21 3.29 -4.60
CA GLN A 301 -6.48 2.79 -4.06
C GLN A 301 -6.23 2.34 -2.63
N VAL A 302 -7.21 2.35 -1.75
CA VAL A 302 -7.01 1.99 -0.34
C VAL A 302 -8.21 1.21 0.19
N LEU A 303 -7.95 0.21 1.04
CA LEU A 303 -8.99 -0.65 1.60
C LEU A 303 -9.71 0.00 2.79
N VAL A 304 -8.98 0.79 3.60
CA VAL A 304 -9.49 1.40 4.83
C VAL A 304 -9.08 2.89 4.91
N PRO A 305 -9.68 3.79 4.10
CA PRO A 305 -9.26 5.19 3.99
C PRO A 305 -9.06 5.90 5.33
N CYS A 306 -9.96 5.68 6.30
CA CYS A 306 -9.89 6.36 7.59
C CYS A 306 -8.71 5.92 8.45
N ARG A 307 -8.27 4.66 8.34
CA ARG A 307 -7.08 4.17 9.03
C ARG A 307 -5.83 4.80 8.42
N ASP A 308 -5.72 4.78 7.09
CA ASP A 308 -4.58 5.34 6.36
C ASP A 308 -4.43 6.86 6.59
N LEU A 309 -5.56 7.53 6.84
CA LEU A 309 -5.61 8.93 7.22
C LEU A 309 -5.33 9.19 8.71
N ALA A 310 -5.58 8.26 9.62
CA ALA A 310 -5.50 8.55 11.07
C ALA A 310 -4.14 9.10 11.50
N GLY A 311 -3.08 8.78 10.75
CA GLY A 311 -1.71 9.22 11.01
C GLY A 311 -1.29 10.59 10.50
N TRP A 312 -2.16 11.31 9.77
CA TRP A 312 -1.76 12.57 9.12
C TRP A 312 -2.19 13.77 9.97
N PRO A 313 -1.41 14.87 9.97
CA PRO A 313 -1.78 16.09 10.68
C PRO A 313 -3.16 16.59 10.24
N ALA A 314 -3.98 16.98 11.22
CA ALA A 314 -5.25 17.63 10.94
C ALA A 314 -5.01 18.97 10.21
N GLY A 315 -5.86 19.28 9.22
CA GLY A 315 -5.75 20.52 8.44
C GLY A 315 -4.57 20.59 7.47
N ALA A 316 -3.76 19.53 7.34
CA ALA A 316 -2.65 19.53 6.40
C ALA A 316 -3.13 19.74 4.96
N THR A 317 -2.36 20.53 4.19
CA THR A 317 -2.52 20.65 2.74
C THR A 317 -1.88 19.44 2.07
N LEU A 318 -2.64 18.79 1.18
CA LEU A 318 -2.23 17.56 0.49
C LEU A 318 -2.06 17.87 -1.00
N ILE A 319 -0.82 17.80 -1.47
CA ILE A 319 -0.49 18.09 -2.87
C ILE A 319 -0.04 16.80 -3.55
N PRO A 320 -0.85 16.20 -4.45
CA PRO A 320 -0.43 15.02 -5.19
C PRO A 320 0.63 15.40 -6.22
N LEU A 321 1.79 14.77 -6.17
CA LEU A 321 2.93 15.10 -7.04
C LEU A 321 2.91 14.25 -8.31
N ILE A 322 3.13 12.95 -8.14
CA ILE A 322 3.31 12.00 -9.23
C ILE A 322 2.65 10.66 -8.90
N ASP A 323 2.22 9.94 -9.93
CA ASP A 323 1.94 8.52 -9.85
C ASP A 323 3.14 7.73 -10.35
N THR A 324 3.42 6.60 -9.71
CA THR A 324 4.46 5.66 -10.14
C THR A 324 3.91 4.25 -10.34
N ARG A 325 4.59 3.51 -11.21
CA ARG A 325 4.36 2.08 -11.43
C ARG A 325 5.69 1.36 -11.55
N SER A 326 5.69 0.09 -11.19
CA SER A 326 6.82 -0.81 -11.43
C SER A 326 6.58 -1.61 -12.72
N SER A 327 7.65 -2.22 -13.21
CA SER A 327 7.60 -3.22 -14.27
C SER A 327 7.96 -4.58 -13.70
N LEU A 328 7.34 -5.61 -14.25
CA LEU A 328 7.66 -6.99 -13.95
C LEU A 328 8.39 -7.59 -15.16
N VAL A 329 9.62 -8.06 -14.95
CA VAL A 329 10.34 -8.87 -15.93
C VAL A 329 10.15 -10.32 -15.54
N VAL A 330 9.62 -11.13 -16.46
CA VAL A 330 9.34 -12.55 -16.25
C VAL A 330 9.98 -13.40 -17.32
N ARG A 331 10.48 -14.56 -16.94
CA ARG A 331 10.93 -15.58 -17.88
C ARG A 331 9.72 -16.24 -18.54
N ARG A 332 9.81 -16.50 -19.85
CA ARG A 332 8.78 -17.26 -20.55
C ARG A 332 8.65 -18.67 -19.96
N GLY A 333 7.42 -19.13 -19.75
CA GLY A 333 7.12 -20.45 -19.18
C GLY A 333 6.83 -20.47 -17.68
N VAL A 334 7.01 -19.33 -16.99
CA VAL A 334 6.57 -19.14 -15.60
C VAL A 334 5.03 -19.22 -15.52
N PRO A 335 4.43 -19.73 -14.42
CA PRO A 335 2.98 -19.77 -14.23
C PRO A 335 2.30 -18.42 -14.43
N ALA A 336 0.99 -18.45 -14.70
CA ALA A 336 0.19 -17.24 -14.84
C ALA A 336 0.27 -16.39 -13.57
N LEU A 337 0.21 -15.07 -13.76
CA LEU A 337 0.34 -14.09 -12.69
C LEU A 337 -0.92 -13.24 -12.62
N THR A 338 -1.35 -12.95 -11.40
CA THR A 338 -2.40 -11.97 -11.12
C THR A 338 -1.80 -10.75 -10.45
N VAL A 339 -2.42 -9.59 -10.70
CA VAL A 339 -2.02 -8.32 -10.10
C VAL A 339 -3.14 -7.83 -9.20
N GLU A 340 -2.82 -7.63 -7.92
CA GLU A 340 -3.75 -7.11 -6.93
C GLU A 340 -3.92 -5.59 -7.05
N TRP A 341 -4.93 -5.07 -6.35
CA TRP A 341 -5.29 -3.64 -6.30
C TRP A 341 -4.14 -2.69 -5.93
N ASP A 342 -3.16 -3.16 -5.14
CA ASP A 342 -2.02 -2.36 -4.68
C ASP A 342 -0.77 -2.52 -5.57
N GLY A 343 -0.93 -3.17 -6.73
CA GLY A 343 0.15 -3.49 -7.66
C GLY A 343 1.04 -4.65 -7.21
N SER A 344 0.72 -5.35 -6.11
CA SER A 344 1.40 -6.59 -5.77
C SER A 344 1.04 -7.70 -6.76
N VAL A 345 2.00 -8.60 -7.00
CA VAL A 345 1.87 -9.69 -7.96
C VAL A 345 1.74 -11.00 -7.21
N ARG A 346 0.89 -11.90 -7.70
CA ARG A 346 0.73 -13.26 -7.19
C ARG A 346 0.83 -14.28 -8.30
N LEU A 347 1.46 -15.41 -7.99
CA LEU A 347 1.37 -16.61 -8.82
C LEU A 347 -0.04 -17.19 -8.74
N GLU A 348 -0.63 -17.49 -9.89
CA GLU A 348 -1.81 -18.35 -9.92
C GLU A 348 -1.38 -19.79 -9.65
N GLU A 349 -1.91 -20.37 -8.58
CA GLU A 349 -1.84 -21.81 -8.39
C GLU A 349 -2.63 -22.49 -9.51
N ARG A 350 -1.99 -23.46 -10.19
CA ARG A 350 -2.71 -24.32 -11.13
C ARG A 350 -3.72 -25.13 -10.32
N ARG A 351 -5.00 -24.74 -10.37
CA ARG A 351 -6.10 -25.55 -9.86
C ARG A 351 -6.30 -26.81 -10.69
#